data_AF-A0A7J4S3N6-F1
#
_entry.id   AF-A0A7J4S3N6-F1
#
_cell.length_a   1.000
_cell.length_b   1.000
_cell.length_c   1.000
_cell.angle_alpha   90.00
_cell.angle_beta   90.00
_cell.angle_gamma   90.00
#
_symmetry.space_group_name_H-M   'P 1'
#
loop_
_entity.id
_entity.type
_entity.pdbx_description
1 polymer ?
#
loop_
_entity_poly.entity_id
_entity_poly.type
_entity_poly.pdbx_seq_one_letter_code
_entity_poly.pdbx_strand_id
1 'polypeptide(L)'
;MLHKNQLYAVLAITLAAAIASFSLAYTNAEPPSPRLYFSAAAITQDGRGVIVPFRMYLVHGNGRILVNVAGTTFSDDVENSLRKARQNAERITKTSLKGVDIVLETAEEKQAVSGESAGTVFTMAIASLSTGRPLKQ
;
A
#
# COMPACT_ATOMS: atom_id res chain seq x y z
N MET A 1 -42.28 6.29 -35.10
CA MET A 1 -41.48 5.26 -35.81
C MET A 1 -40.17 5.91 -36.27
N LEU A 2 -39.05 5.63 -35.61
CA LEU A 2 -37.73 6.05 -36.13
C LEU A 2 -37.47 5.30 -37.45
N HIS A 3 -37.04 6.01 -38.50
CA HIS A 3 -36.56 5.37 -39.72
C HIS A 3 -35.35 4.48 -39.40
N LYS A 4 -35.23 3.30 -40.05
CA LYS A 4 -34.14 2.32 -39.82
C LYS A 4 -32.74 2.96 -39.75
N ASN A 5 -32.46 3.96 -40.59
CA ASN A 5 -31.17 4.68 -40.58
C ASN A 5 -30.90 5.45 -39.29
N GLN A 6 -31.93 6.01 -38.65
CA GLN A 6 -31.82 6.68 -37.35
C GLN A 6 -31.52 5.66 -36.24
N LEU A 7 -32.09 4.45 -36.32
CA LEU A 7 -31.83 3.38 -35.36
C LEU A 7 -30.38 2.88 -35.44
N TYR A 8 -29.84 2.67 -36.66
CA TYR A 8 -28.44 2.28 -36.84
C TYR A 8 -27.46 3.35 -36.35
N ALA A 9 -27.77 4.63 -36.58
CA ALA A 9 -26.94 5.73 -36.11
C ALA A 9 -26.87 5.78 -34.56
N VAL A 10 -28.01 5.64 -33.88
CA VAL A 10 -28.05 5.60 -32.41
C VAL A 10 -27.25 4.41 -31.87
N LEU A 11 -27.40 3.23 -32.47
CA LEU A 11 -26.72 2.02 -32.04
C LEU A 11 -25.20 2.14 -32.20
N ALA A 12 -24.73 2.70 -33.32
CA ALA A 12 -23.32 2.97 -33.56
C ALA A 12 -22.72 3.96 -32.54
N ILE A 13 -23.46 5.03 -32.21
CA ILE A 13 -23.01 6.02 -31.21
C ILE A 13 -22.91 5.39 -29.82
N THR A 14 -23.92 4.60 -29.40
CA THR A 14 -23.88 3.94 -28.10
C THR A 14 -22.73 2.94 -27.98
N LEU A 15 -22.43 2.21 -29.07
CA LEU A 15 -21.33 1.27 -29.10
C LEU A 15 -19.98 2.00 -29.04
N ALA A 16 -19.82 3.08 -29.80
CA ALA A 16 -18.61 3.91 -29.76
C ALA A 16 -18.39 4.51 -28.35
N ALA A 17 -19.45 5.01 -27.71
CA ALA A 17 -19.38 5.55 -26.36
C ALA A 17 -18.99 4.48 -25.33
N ALA A 18 -19.54 3.26 -25.45
CA ALA A 18 -19.18 2.14 -24.58
C ALA A 18 -17.71 1.72 -24.73
N ILE A 19 -17.20 1.65 -25.96
CA ILE A 19 -15.79 1.33 -26.22
C ILE A 19 -14.87 2.42 -25.67
N ALA A 20 -15.20 3.69 -25.89
CA ALA A 20 -14.42 4.81 -25.40
C ALA A 20 -14.35 4.82 -23.86
N SER A 21 -15.49 4.65 -23.19
CA SER A 21 -15.57 4.62 -21.72
C SER A 21 -14.86 3.42 -21.12
N PHE A 22 -14.97 2.24 -21.73
CA PHE A 22 -14.21 1.06 -21.30
C PHE A 22 -12.70 1.25 -21.49
N SER A 23 -12.27 1.82 -22.62
CA SER A 23 -10.85 2.07 -22.88
C SER A 23 -10.27 3.07 -21.89
N LEU A 24 -10.99 4.15 -21.61
CA LEU A 24 -10.64 5.11 -20.56
C LEU A 24 -10.54 4.44 -19.19
N ALA A 25 -11.53 3.63 -18.80
CA ALA A 25 -11.50 2.91 -17.53
C ALA A 25 -10.29 1.97 -17.46
N TYR A 26 -9.97 1.25 -18.53
CA TYR A 26 -8.84 0.34 -18.58
C TYR A 26 -7.50 1.06 -18.47
N THR A 27 -7.35 2.21 -19.14
CA THR A 27 -6.12 3.03 -19.03
C THR A 27 -5.94 3.68 -17.66
N ASN A 28 -7.03 3.92 -16.93
CA ASN A 28 -7.00 4.54 -15.61
C ASN A 28 -7.06 3.53 -14.45
N ALA A 29 -7.20 2.23 -14.75
CA ALA A 29 -7.15 1.20 -13.73
C ALA A 29 -5.72 1.07 -13.22
N GLU A 30 -5.47 1.54 -11.99
CA GLU A 30 -4.17 1.35 -11.35
C GLU A 30 -3.90 -0.16 -11.18
N PRO A 31 -2.73 -0.66 -11.62
CA PRO A 31 -2.37 -2.05 -11.38
C PRO A 31 -2.32 -2.29 -9.86
N PRO A 32 -2.68 -3.51 -9.39
CA PRO A 32 -2.64 -3.82 -7.97
C PRO A 32 -1.24 -3.57 -7.43
N SER A 33 -1.14 -2.72 -6.41
CA SER A 33 0.13 -2.41 -5.77
C SER A 33 0.80 -3.68 -5.25
N PRO A 34 2.11 -3.89 -5.54
CA PRO A 34 2.83 -5.03 -5.01
C PRO A 34 2.77 -5.03 -3.49
N ARG A 35 2.35 -6.16 -2.93
CA ARG A 35 2.27 -6.38 -1.48
C ARG A 35 3.53 -7.09 -1.02
N LEU A 36 4.24 -6.48 -0.08
CA LEU A 36 5.41 -7.05 0.55
C LEU A 36 5.03 -7.69 1.88
N TYR A 37 5.40 -8.96 2.04
CA TYR A 37 5.28 -9.70 3.29
C TYR A 37 6.65 -9.79 3.93
N PHE A 38 6.75 -9.47 5.22
CA PHE A 38 7.97 -9.57 5.98
C PHE A 38 7.65 -9.82 7.45
N SER A 39 8.67 -10.10 8.25
CA SER A 39 8.50 -10.27 9.69
C SER A 39 9.51 -9.39 10.41
N ALA A 40 9.10 -8.84 11.56
CA ALA A 40 10.00 -8.11 12.44
C ALA A 40 9.95 -8.69 13.84
N ALA A 41 11.09 -8.67 14.52
CA ALA A 41 11.16 -9.01 15.93
C ALA A 41 10.56 -7.88 16.76
N ALA A 42 9.75 -8.24 17.74
CA ALA A 42 9.13 -7.32 18.68
C ALA A 42 9.10 -7.92 20.08
N ILE A 43 8.72 -7.09 21.06
CA ILE A 43 8.53 -7.51 22.45
C ILE A 43 7.06 -7.29 22.80
N THR A 44 6.42 -8.33 23.31
CA THR A 44 5.05 -8.25 23.86
C THR A 44 5.04 -7.57 25.22
N GLN A 45 3.87 -7.15 25.71
CA GLN A 45 3.74 -6.47 27.00
C GLN A 45 4.24 -7.30 28.21
N ASP A 46 4.24 -8.63 28.11
CA ASP A 46 4.76 -9.56 29.11
C ASP A 46 6.27 -9.84 28.95
N GLY A 47 6.97 -9.11 28.07
CA GLY A 47 8.43 -9.16 27.92
C GLY A 47 8.94 -10.33 27.07
N ARG A 48 8.07 -11.05 26.37
CA ARG A 48 8.48 -12.14 25.46
C ARG A 48 8.86 -11.60 24.09
N GLY A 49 9.95 -12.14 23.53
CA GLY A 49 10.32 -11.88 22.14
C GLY A 49 9.38 -12.63 21.20
N VAL A 50 8.80 -11.93 20.25
CA VAL A 50 7.89 -12.48 19.24
C VAL A 50 8.31 -12.04 17.84
N ILE A 51 8.02 -12.87 16.85
CA ILE A 51 8.15 -12.51 15.44
C ILE A 51 6.76 -12.14 14.95
N VAL A 52 6.61 -10.90 14.48
CA VAL A 52 5.32 -10.39 14.01
C VAL A 52 5.32 -10.35 12.49
N PRO A 53 4.38 -11.07 11.83
CA PRO A 53 4.21 -10.98 10.39
C PRO A 53 3.49 -9.68 9.99
N PHE A 54 4.12 -8.93 9.10
CA PHE A 54 3.61 -7.70 8.52
C PHE A 54 3.36 -7.85 7.03
N ARG A 55 2.37 -7.10 6.57
CA ARG A 55 2.12 -6.84 5.16
C ARG A 55 2.19 -5.33 4.93
N MET A 56 2.95 -4.91 3.93
CA MET A 56 3.06 -3.50 3.54
C MET A 56 2.85 -3.34 2.03
N TYR A 57 2.21 -2.24 1.64
CA TYR A 57 2.04 -1.86 0.25
C TYR A 57 1.90 -0.34 0.12
N LEU A 58 2.10 0.18 -1.09
CA LEU A 58 2.02 1.60 -1.40
C LEU A 58 0.81 1.88 -2.28
N VAL A 59 -0.01 2.87 -1.96
CA VAL A 59 -1.14 3.28 -2.81
C VAL A 59 -0.99 4.75 -3.19
N HIS A 60 -1.53 5.17 -4.33
CA HIS A 60 -1.56 6.60 -4.66
C HIS A 60 -2.34 7.38 -3.60
N GLY A 61 -1.81 8.52 -3.17
CA GLY A 61 -2.32 9.24 -2.02
C GLY A 61 -1.60 10.54 -1.73
N ASN A 62 -1.64 10.98 -0.47
CA ASN A 62 -1.14 12.27 -0.02
C ASN A 62 0.07 12.16 0.92
N GLY A 63 0.80 11.03 0.88
CA GLY A 63 1.98 10.82 1.72
C GLY A 63 1.65 10.38 3.14
N ARG A 64 0.47 9.81 3.37
CA ARG A 64 -0.01 9.34 4.68
C ARG A 64 0.62 8.01 5.04
N ILE A 65 0.67 7.72 6.33
CA ILE A 65 1.01 6.39 6.85
C ILE A 65 -0.27 5.86 7.47
N LEU A 66 -0.78 4.75 6.92
CA LEU A 66 -2.03 4.12 7.32
C LEU A 66 -1.68 2.80 7.99
N VAL A 67 -2.10 2.63 9.24
CA VAL A 67 -1.87 1.41 9.99
C VAL A 67 -3.21 0.76 10.24
N ASN A 68 -3.37 -0.49 9.84
CA ASN A 68 -4.58 -1.25 10.12
C ASN A 68 -4.55 -1.74 11.57
N VAL A 69 -5.38 -1.12 12.40
CA VAL A 69 -5.53 -1.44 13.84
C VAL A 69 -6.57 -2.51 14.12
N ALA A 70 -7.20 -3.10 13.09
CA ALA A 70 -8.18 -4.17 13.28
C ALA A 70 -7.47 -5.39 13.89
N GLY A 71 -7.62 -5.56 15.22
CA GLY A 71 -7.07 -6.69 15.97
C GLY A 71 -5.76 -6.43 16.71
N THR A 72 -5.14 -5.24 16.58
CA THR A 72 -3.84 -4.93 17.20
C THR A 72 -3.76 -3.47 17.65
N THR A 73 -3.24 -3.26 18.87
CA THR A 73 -2.86 -1.93 19.38
C THR A 73 -1.39 -1.71 19.10
N PHE A 74 -1.07 -0.72 18.27
CA PHE A 74 0.30 -0.25 18.08
C PHE A 74 0.65 0.78 19.14
N SER A 75 1.86 0.72 19.68
CA SER A 75 2.38 1.79 20.54
C SER A 75 2.77 3.01 19.71
N ASP A 76 2.79 4.18 20.33
CA ASP A 76 3.25 5.45 19.74
C ASP A 76 4.66 5.32 19.11
N ASP A 77 5.48 4.42 19.64
CA ASP A 77 6.83 4.13 19.15
C ASP A 77 6.83 3.53 17.73
N VAL A 78 5.80 2.77 17.36
CA VAL A 78 5.66 2.19 16.02
C VAL A 78 5.33 3.26 15.00
N GLU A 79 4.44 4.20 15.33
CA GLU A 79 4.12 5.33 14.45
C GLU A 79 5.35 6.21 14.19
N ASN A 80 6.11 6.51 15.26
CA ASN A 80 7.34 7.27 15.14
C ASN A 80 8.39 6.51 14.30
N SER A 81 8.52 5.20 14.50
CA SER A 81 9.40 4.32 13.73
C SER A 81 9.05 4.33 12.24
N LEU A 82 7.75 4.26 11.89
CA LEU A 82 7.30 4.33 10.50
C LEU A 82 7.59 5.69 9.86
N ARG A 83 7.40 6.78 10.59
CA ARG A 83 7.71 8.13 10.11
C ARG A 83 9.20 8.29 9.82
N LYS A 84 10.07 7.84 10.73
CA LYS A 84 11.53 7.80 10.54
C LYS A 84 11.90 6.90 9.35
N ALA A 85 11.27 5.73 9.26
CA ALA A 85 11.52 4.76 8.20
C ALA A 85 11.20 5.32 6.81
N ARG A 86 10.08 6.03 6.66
CA ARG A 86 9.73 6.74 5.42
C ARG A 86 10.83 7.74 5.03
N GLN A 87 11.21 8.63 5.95
CA GLN A 87 12.24 9.64 5.69
C GLN A 87 13.58 9.00 5.29
N ASN A 88 13.97 7.91 5.97
CA ASN A 88 15.19 7.18 5.66
C ASN A 88 15.11 6.51 4.28
N ALA A 89 13.97 5.89 3.94
CA ALA A 89 13.77 5.27 2.64
C ALA A 89 13.84 6.29 1.50
N GLU A 90 13.18 7.45 1.63
CA GLU A 90 13.29 8.57 0.67
C GLU A 90 14.75 9.01 0.51
N ARG A 91 15.48 9.16 1.62
CA ARG A 91 16.87 9.60 1.62
C ARG A 91 17.81 8.61 0.92
N ILE A 92 17.60 7.32 1.11
CA ILE A 92 18.42 6.24 0.56
C ILE A 92 18.09 6.02 -0.93
N THR A 93 16.81 5.93 -1.27
CA THR A 93 16.35 5.60 -2.63
C THR A 93 16.31 6.81 -3.57
N LYS A 94 16.38 8.04 -3.03
CA LYS A 94 16.15 9.29 -3.76
C LYS A 94 14.78 9.36 -4.44
N THR A 95 13.84 8.52 -4.02
CA THR A 95 12.46 8.50 -4.52
C THR A 95 11.57 9.28 -3.57
N SER A 96 10.75 10.19 -4.10
CA SER A 96 9.78 10.95 -3.30
C SER A 96 8.56 10.08 -2.98
N LEU A 97 8.13 10.06 -1.72
CA LEU A 97 6.92 9.36 -1.27
C LEU A 97 5.76 10.33 -0.97
N LYS A 98 5.85 11.60 -1.40
CA LYS A 98 4.81 12.61 -1.14
C LYS A 98 3.44 12.28 -1.76
N GLY A 99 3.41 11.56 -2.88
CA GLY A 99 2.19 11.20 -3.61
C GLY A 99 1.69 9.78 -3.35
N VAL A 100 2.23 9.10 -2.33
CA VAL A 100 1.91 7.71 -2.02
C VAL A 100 1.64 7.54 -0.54
N ASP A 101 0.53 6.90 -0.22
CA ASP A 101 0.23 6.47 1.13
C ASP A 101 0.86 5.10 1.38
N ILE A 102 1.49 4.94 2.55
CA ILE A 102 2.10 3.69 3.00
C ILE A 102 1.08 2.98 3.86
N VAL A 103 0.71 1.75 3.50
CA VAL A 103 -0.22 0.95 4.30
C VAL A 103 0.52 -0.20 4.97
N LEU A 104 0.34 -0.32 6.29
CA LEU A 104 0.88 -1.41 7.10
C LEU A 104 -0.28 -2.20 7.74
N GLU A 105 -0.24 -3.52 7.58
CA GLU A 105 -1.17 -4.46 8.19
C GLU A 105 -0.39 -5.54 8.96
N THR A 106 -0.96 -6.05 10.04
CA THR A 106 -0.50 -7.28 10.70
C THR A 106 -1.33 -8.45 10.22
N ALA A 107 -0.69 -9.59 9.96
CA ALA A 107 -1.42 -10.78 9.49
C ALA A 107 -2.15 -11.53 10.62
N GLU A 108 -1.79 -11.27 11.88
CA GLU A 108 -2.36 -11.94 13.04
C GLU A 108 -3.14 -10.96 13.92
N GLU A 109 -4.31 -11.39 14.37
CA GLU A 109 -5.09 -10.70 15.38
C GLU A 109 -4.49 -11.03 16.76
N LYS A 110 -4.32 -10.00 17.61
CA LYS A 110 -4.09 -10.06 19.06
C LYS A 110 -2.64 -10.12 19.58
N GLN A 111 -1.72 -9.33 19.04
CA GLN A 111 -0.48 -9.04 19.78
C GLN A 111 -0.20 -7.54 19.79
N ALA A 112 -0.17 -6.94 20.98
CA ALA A 112 0.33 -5.57 21.14
C ALA A 112 1.83 -5.57 20.81
N VAL A 113 2.19 -4.85 19.74
CA VAL A 113 3.56 -4.83 19.22
C VAL A 113 4.23 -3.53 19.67
N SER A 114 5.31 -3.66 20.42
CA SER A 114 6.17 -2.53 20.77
C SER A 114 7.64 -2.86 20.45
N GLY A 115 8.39 -1.83 20.05
CA GLY A 115 9.82 -1.92 19.82
C GLY A 115 10.32 -1.08 18.64
N GLU A 116 11.27 -0.17 18.91
CA GLU A 116 11.94 0.67 17.90
C GLU A 116 12.75 -0.16 16.88
N SER A 117 13.08 -1.41 17.21
CA SER A 117 13.87 -2.34 16.37
C SER A 117 13.23 -2.61 15.00
N ALA A 118 11.91 -2.49 14.88
CA ALA A 118 11.20 -2.67 13.61
C ALA A 118 11.48 -1.56 12.59
N GLY A 119 12.01 -0.40 13.00
CA GLY A 119 12.26 0.75 12.13
C GLY A 119 13.19 0.46 10.94
N THR A 120 14.21 -0.38 11.13
CA THR A 120 15.13 -0.78 10.04
C THR A 120 14.40 -1.64 9.02
N VAL A 121 13.61 -2.61 9.47
CA VAL A 121 12.85 -3.51 8.60
C VAL A 121 11.79 -2.72 7.82
N PHE A 122 11.10 -1.77 8.47
CA PHE A 122 10.19 -0.85 7.79
C PHE A 122 10.89 0.00 6.74
N THR A 123 12.10 0.52 7.03
CA THR A 123 12.87 1.31 6.07
C THR A 123 13.18 0.49 4.81
N MET A 124 13.63 -0.75 5.00
CA MET A 124 13.93 -1.67 3.90
C MET A 124 12.67 -2.04 3.11
N ALA A 125 11.55 -2.29 3.80
CA ALA A 125 10.27 -2.59 3.18
C ALA A 125 9.78 -1.42 2.30
N ILE A 126 9.81 -0.20 2.81
CA ILE A 126 9.42 1.00 2.08
C ILE A 126 10.35 1.21 0.87
N ALA A 127 11.67 1.08 1.06
CA ALA A 127 12.64 1.25 -0.02
C ALA A 127 12.48 0.20 -1.13
N SER A 128 12.19 -1.04 -0.74
CA SER A 128 11.90 -2.14 -1.67
C SER A 128 10.66 -1.83 -2.52
N LEU A 129 9.56 -1.47 -1.87
CA LEU A 129 8.30 -1.14 -2.54
C LEU A 129 8.44 0.11 -3.42
N SER A 130 9.14 1.14 -2.95
CA SER A 130 9.28 2.40 -3.70
C SER A 130 10.17 2.28 -4.93
N THR A 131 11.08 1.30 -4.95
CA THR A 131 11.99 1.05 -6.08
C THR A 131 11.57 -0.13 -6.96
N GLY A 132 10.53 -0.87 -6.57
CA GLY A 132 10.13 -2.12 -7.22
C GLY A 132 11.17 -3.23 -7.13
N ARG A 133 12.12 -3.14 -6.18
CA ARG A 133 13.19 -4.12 -6.00
C ARG A 133 12.85 -5.05 -4.83
N PRO A 134 12.71 -6.36 -5.04
CA PRO A 134 12.36 -7.27 -3.96
C PRO A 134 13.46 -7.32 -2.89
N LEU A 135 13.05 -7.44 -1.62
CA LEU A 135 13.98 -7.82 -0.55
C LEU A 135 14.41 -9.28 -0.76
N LYS A 136 15.72 -9.56 -0.69
CA LYS A 136 16.19 -10.93 -0.53
C LYS A 136 15.79 -11.39 0.88
N GLN A 137 14.92 -12.39 0.95
CA GLN A 137 14.52 -13.05 2.19
C GLN A 137 15.53 -14.12 2.57
#